data_AF-A0AAN5I372-F1
#
_entry.id   AF-A0AAN5I372-F1
#
_cell.length_a   1.000
_cell.length_b   1.000
_cell.length_c   1.000
_cell.angle_alpha   90.00
_cell.angle_beta   90.00
_cell.angle_gamma   90.00
#
_symmetry.space_group_name_H-M   'P 1'
#
loop_
_entity.id
_entity.type
_entity.pdbx_description
1 polymer ?
#
loop_
_entity_poly.entity_id
_entity_poly.type
_entity_poly.pdbx_seq_one_letter_code
_entity_poly.pdbx_strand_id
1 'polypeptide(L)' 'ENGDLLNFMRERRKHMLENPDEIESGAIITIKKQLMFAIQIAYGLEYLTSRGFIHRDIAARNILVDR' A
#
# COMPACT_ATOMS: atom_id res chain seq x y z
N GLU A 1 -9.40 -10.04 -0.92
CA GLU A 1 -9.02 -8.74 -1.49
C GLU A 1 -8.94 -7.74 -0.34
N ASN A 2 -7.80 -7.08 -0.13
CA ASN A 2 -7.52 -6.34 1.10
C ASN A 2 -7.99 -4.86 1.06
N GLY A 3 -8.83 -4.51 0.08
CA GLY A 3 -9.36 -3.16 -0.10
C GLY A 3 -8.33 -2.16 -0.64
N ASP A 4 -8.52 -0.88 -0.33
CA ASP A 4 -7.61 0.19 -0.72
C ASP A 4 -6.39 0.30 0.21
N LEU A 5 -5.28 0.83 -0.32
CA LEU A 5 -4.01 0.95 0.40
C LEU A 5 -4.11 1.88 1.62
N LEU A 6 -4.99 2.88 1.62
CA LEU A 6 -5.14 3.78 2.77
C LEU A 6 -5.68 3.03 3.98
N ASN A 7 -6.78 2.30 3.82
CA ASN A 7 -7.37 1.50 4.90
C ASN A 7 -6.46 0.33 5.29
N PHE A 8 -5.88 -0.35 4.29
CA PHE A 8 -4.90 -1.43 4.51
C PHE A 8 -3.75 -1.03 5.45
N MET A 9 -3.21 0.18 5.25
CA MET A 9 -2.11 0.72 6.04
C MET A 9 -2.54 1.19 7.43
N ARG A 10 -3.75 1.78 7.53
CA ARG A 10 -4.32 2.23 8.81
C ARG A 10 -4.60 1.08 9.76
N GLU A 11 -5.18 -0.02 9.26
CA GLU A 11 -5.48 -1.21 10.04
C GLU A 11 -4.21 -1.83 10.63
N ARG A 12 -3.15 -1.95 9.81
CA ARG A 12 -1.85 -2.49 10.26
C ARG A 12 -1.15 -1.57 11.25
N ARG A 13 -1.20 -0.26 11.02
CA ARG A 13 -0.67 0.72 11.99
C ARG A 13 -1.40 0.62 13.32
N LYS A 14 -2.73 0.50 13.31
CA LYS A 14 -3.53 0.33 14.53
C LYS A 14 -3.13 -0.95 15.26
N HIS A 15 -3.03 -2.08 14.55
CA HIS A 15 -2.58 -3.35 15.12
C HIS A 15 -1.20 -3.26 15.78
N MET A 16 -0.23 -2.63 15.12
CA MET A 16 1.13 -2.47 15.67
C MET A 16 1.18 -1.55 16.91
N LEU A 17 0.23 -0.64 17.08
CA LEU A 17 0.13 0.22 18.26
C LEU A 17 -0.58 -0.49 19.41
N GLU A 18 -1.58 -1.31 19.11
CA GLU A 18 -2.35 -2.06 20.11
C GLU A 18 -1.60 -3.30 20.62
N ASN A 19 -0.78 -3.94 19.77
CA ASN A 19 -0.04 -5.17 20.09
C ASN A 19 1.47 -5.01 19.81
N PRO A 20 2.20 -4.19 20.59
CA PRO A 20 3.61 -3.88 20.32
C PRO A 20 4.55 -5.10 20.44
N ASP A 21 4.18 -6.10 21.25
CA ASP A 21 4.98 -7.30 21.50
C ASP A 21 4.60 -8.47 20.56
N GLU A 22 3.51 -8.37 19.81
CA GLU A 22 3.06 -9.42 18.89
C GLU A 22 3.64 -9.23 17.49
N ILE A 23 4.52 -10.16 17.11
CA ILE A 23 5.12 -10.19 15.78
C ILE A 23 4.31 -11.12 14.86
N GLU A 24 3.05 -10.79 14.62
CA GLU A 24 2.28 -11.48 13.59
C GLU A 24 2.67 -10.95 12.19
N SER A 25 3.40 -11.77 11.43
CA SER A 25 4.00 -11.40 10.13
C SER A 25 3.00 -10.85 9.10
N GLY A 26 1.73 -11.27 9.18
CA GLY A 26 0.64 -10.82 8.30
C GLY A 26 0.11 -9.42 8.62
N ALA A 27 0.11 -9.05 9.90
CA ALA A 27 -0.43 -7.79 10.41
C ALA A 27 0.61 -6.67 10.45
N ILE A 28 1.90 -6.99 10.39
CA ILE A 28 2.98 -5.99 10.41
C ILE A 28 3.23 -5.39 9.03
N ILE A 29 3.31 -4.05 9.00
CA ILE A 29 3.82 -3.30 7.86
C ILE A 29 5.25 -2.83 8.11
N THR A 30 6.21 -3.50 7.48
CA THR A 30 7.63 -3.13 7.57
C THR A 30 7.99 -2.05 6.54
N ILE A 31 9.11 -1.35 6.77
CA ILE A 31 9.69 -0.42 5.78
C ILE A 31 9.89 -1.11 4.42
N LYS A 32 10.33 -2.37 4.42
CA LYS A 32 10.48 -3.16 3.19
C LYS A 32 9.16 -3.30 2.44
N LYS A 33 8.05 -3.63 3.13
CA LYS A 33 6.71 -3.72 2.50
C LYS A 33 6.25 -2.35 1.97
N GLN A 34 6.49 -1.27 2.71
CA GLN A 34 6.15 0.08 2.27
C GLN A 34 6.89 0.48 0.99
N LEU A 35 8.19 0.19 0.92
CA LEU A 35 9.00 0.42 -0.28
C LEU A 35 8.51 -0.41 -1.47
N MET A 36 8.13 -1.67 -1.24
CA MET A 36 7.54 -2.51 -2.29
C MET A 36 6.26 -1.90 -2.88
N PHE A 37 5.36 -1.37 -2.04
CA PHE A 37 4.18 -0.65 -2.54
C PHE A 37 4.56 0.57 -3.36
N ALA A 38 5.49 1.40 -2.87
CA ALA A 38 5.93 2.59 -3.61
C ALA A 38 6.52 2.24 -4.98
N ILE A 39 7.35 1.19 -5.06
CA ILE A 39 7.96 0.72 -6.30
C ILE A 39 6.90 0.20 -7.28
N GLN A 40 5.97 -0.62 -6.81
CA GLN A 40 4.89 -1.17 -7.67
C GLN A 40 3.98 -0.06 -8.20
N ILE A 41 3.61 0.90 -7.36
CA ILE A 41 2.83 2.07 -7.78
C ILE A 41 3.61 2.88 -8.82
N ALA A 42 4.91 3.12 -8.60
CA ALA A 42 5.75 3.84 -9.56
C ALA A 42 5.79 3.15 -10.93
N TYR A 43 5.96 1.82 -10.98
CA TYR A 43 5.90 1.07 -12.24
C TYR A 43 4.52 1.16 -12.92
N GLY A 44 3.43 1.10 -12.15
CA GLY A 44 2.09 1.29 -12.70
C GLY A 44 1.91 2.69 -13.32
N LEU A 45 2.43 3.74 -12.67
CA LEU A 45 2.37 5.11 -13.17
C LEU A 45 3.28 5.38 -14.35
N GLU A 46 4.46 4.77 -14.38
CA GLU A 46 5.35 4.76 -15.55
C GLU A 46 4.63 4.16 -16.75
N TYR A 47 3.97 3.01 -16.56
CA TYR A 47 3.17 2.39 -17.61
C TYR A 47 2.06 3.34 -18.09
N LEU A 48 1.22 3.89 -17.21
CA LEU A 48 0.14 4.81 -17.61
C LEU A 48 0.67 6.00 -18.40
N THR A 49 1.77 6.59 -17.94
CA THR A 49 2.43 7.72 -18.60
C THR A 49 2.93 7.33 -19.99
N SER A 50 3.55 6.15 -20.15
CA SER A 50 4.02 5.64 -21.44
C SER A 50 2.89 5.43 -22.46
N ARG A 51 1.65 5.30 -21.98
CA ARG A 51 0.44 5.13 -22.78
C ARG A 51 -0.32 6.45 -23.00
N GLY A 52 0.21 7.58 -22.54
CA GLY A 52 -0.42 8.90 -22.66
C GLY A 52 -1.56 9.15 -21.67
N PHE A 53 -1.71 8.32 -20.63
CA PHE A 53 -2.74 8.50 -19.61
C PHE A 53 -2.21 9.26 -18.40
N ILE A 54 -2.93 10.32 -18.02
CA ILE A 54 -2.72 11.06 -16.77
C ILE A 54 -3.78 10.59 -15.77
N HIS A 55 -3.37 10.00 -14.65
CA HIS A 55 -4.31 9.49 -13.65
C HIS A 55 -5.09 10.61 -12.94
N ARG A 56 -4.49 11.79 -12.73
CA ARG A 56 -5.09 13.01 -12.13
C ARG A 56 -5.51 12.95 -10.65
N ASP A 57 -5.60 11.75 -10.06
CA ASP A 57 -5.93 11.59 -8.62
C ASP A 57 -5.12 10.44 -8.01
N ILE A 58 -3.80 10.63 -7.92
CA ILE A 58 -2.92 9.68 -7.24
C ILE A 58 -3.05 9.86 -5.73
N ALA A 59 -3.72 8.91 -5.10
CA ALA A 59 -3.90 8.85 -3.65
C ALA A 59 -3.99 7.39 -3.20
N ALA A 60 -3.56 7.10 -1.96
CA ALA A 60 -3.58 5.74 -1.42
C ALA A 60 -4.98 5.09 -1.43
N ARG A 61 -6.05 5.88 -1.33
CA ARG A 61 -7.44 5.40 -1.45
C ARG A 61 -7.82 4.86 -2.85
N ASN A 62 -7.05 5.24 -3.88
CA ASN A 62 -7.26 4.82 -5.27
C ASN A 62 -6.31 3.69 -5.70
N ILE A 63 -5.51 3.16 -4.76
CA ILE A 63 -4.62 2.02 -5.00
C ILE A 63 -5.22 0.81 -4.31
N LEU A 64 -5.49 -0.25 -5.04
CA LEU A 64 -6.01 -1.51 -4.49
C LEU A 64 -4.86 -2.43 -4.08
N VAL A 65 -5.07 -3.19 -3.00
CA VAL A 65 -4.10 -4.16 -2.48
C VAL A 65 -4.70 -5.56 -2.52
N ASP A 66 -3.97 -6.49 -3.14
CA ASP A 66 -4.33 -7.91 -3.15
C ASP A 66 -3.34 -8.76 -2.33
N ARG A 67 -3.58 -10.07 -2.23
CA ARG A 67 -2.77 -11.03 -1.46
C ARG A 67 -1.32 -11.15 -1.93
#